data_AF-A0A1I6XC01-F1
#
_entry.id   AF-A0A1I6XC01-F1
#
_cell.length_a   1.000
_cell.length_b   1.000
_cell.length_c   1.000
_cell.angle_alpha   90.00
_cell.angle_beta   90.00
_cell.angle_gamma   90.00
#
_symmetry.space_group_name_H-M   'P 1'
#
loop_
_entity.id
_entity.type
_entity.pdbx_description
1 polymer ?
#
loop_
_entity_poly.entity_id
_entity_poly.type
_entity_poly.pdbx_seq_one_letter_code
_entity_poly.pdbx_strand_id
1 'polypeptide(L)'
;MPNFLFVYHGGGRPESQEDIDRVMAAWGKWMEDNGASLVEPGNPVGMSKTVSSGGVADDGGANPASGYTIVSAADIDAACAIAKSNPMVLDGSGSVEVAEIMQM
;
A
#
# COMPACT_ATOMS: atom_id res chain seq x y z
N MET A 1 13.27 -15.22 -3.85
CA MET A 1 13.10 -13.81 -3.49
C MET A 1 12.13 -13.76 -2.33
N PRO A 2 12.46 -13.10 -1.22
CA PRO A 2 11.49 -12.86 -0.14
C PRO A 2 10.27 -12.11 -0.67
N ASN A 3 9.15 -12.29 0.02
CA ASN A 3 7.94 -11.51 -0.21
C ASN A 3 7.85 -10.44 0.86
N PHE A 4 7.36 -9.26 0.48
CA PHE A 4 7.20 -8.10 1.34
C PHE A 4 5.74 -7.67 1.31
N LEU A 5 5.19 -7.42 2.49
CA LEU A 5 3.90 -6.79 2.67
C LEU A 5 4.11 -5.28 2.55
N PHE A 6 3.38 -4.66 1.64
CA PHE A 6 3.22 -3.21 1.58
C PHE A 6 1.89 -2.89 2.24
N VAL A 7 1.91 -2.12 3.31
CA VAL A 7 0.70 -1.56 3.94
C VAL A 7 0.62 -0.08 3.55
N TYR A 8 -0.48 0.31 2.95
CA TYR A 8 -0.72 1.69 2.55
C TYR A 8 -1.36 2.45 3.71
N HIS A 9 -0.93 3.68 3.94
CA HIS A 9 -1.49 4.58 4.95
C HIS A 9 -1.80 5.94 4.33
N GLY A 10 -2.89 6.55 4.81
CA GLY A 10 -3.38 7.79 4.21
C GLY A 10 -3.97 7.53 2.82
N GLY A 11 -3.68 8.43 1.89
CA GLY A 11 -4.38 8.51 0.62
C GLY A 11 -5.66 9.32 0.75
N GLY A 12 -5.95 10.11 -0.28
CA GLY A 12 -7.19 10.88 -0.38
C GLY A 12 -8.18 10.20 -1.29
N ARG A 13 -9.48 10.34 -1.00
CA ARG A 13 -10.51 10.05 -2.00
C ARG A 13 -10.50 11.19 -3.03
N PRO A 14 -10.23 10.92 -4.32
CA PRO A 14 -10.30 11.96 -5.33
C PRO A 14 -11.71 12.55 -5.40
N GLU A 15 -11.83 13.86 -5.52
CA GLU A 15 -13.13 14.56 -5.44
C GLU A 15 -13.78 14.79 -6.81
N SER A 16 -12.97 14.87 -7.89
CA SER A 16 -13.43 15.08 -9.25
C SER A 16 -13.18 13.86 -10.14
N GLN A 17 -13.96 13.72 -11.23
CA GLN A 17 -13.74 12.64 -12.20
C GLN A 17 -12.34 12.70 -12.81
N GLU A 18 -11.83 13.91 -13.09
CA GLU A 18 -10.49 14.11 -13.63
C GLU A 18 -9.41 13.62 -12.65
N ASP A 19 -9.58 13.90 -11.34
CA ASP A 19 -8.66 13.39 -10.33
C ASP A 19 -8.74 11.87 -10.18
N ILE A 20 -9.95 11.29 -10.26
CA ILE A 20 -10.15 9.83 -10.27
C ILE A 20 -9.37 9.22 -11.44
N ASP A 21 -9.57 9.73 -12.66
CA ASP A 21 -8.94 9.18 -13.86
C ASP A 21 -7.41 9.31 -13.79
N ARG A 22 -6.89 10.45 -13.30
CA ARG A 22 -5.45 10.67 -13.10
C ARG A 22 -4.86 9.68 -12.10
N VAL A 23 -5.51 9.49 -10.94
CA VAL A 23 -5.05 8.56 -9.90
C VAL A 23 -5.09 7.13 -10.42
N MET A 24 -6.19 6.72 -11.05
CA MET A 24 -6.33 5.38 -11.63
C MET A 24 -5.28 5.10 -12.71
N ALA A 25 -4.97 6.09 -13.57
CA ALA A 25 -3.92 5.96 -14.58
C ALA A 25 -2.53 5.83 -13.96
N ALA A 26 -2.20 6.64 -12.93
CA ALA A 26 -0.92 6.56 -12.24
C ALA A 26 -0.73 5.19 -11.55
N TRP A 27 -1.78 4.70 -10.88
CA TRP A 27 -1.77 3.37 -10.26
C TRP A 27 -1.67 2.25 -11.30
N GLY A 28 -2.43 2.33 -12.39
CA GLY A 28 -2.35 1.38 -13.50
C GLY A 28 -0.95 1.31 -14.09
N LYS A 29 -0.32 2.46 -14.33
CA LYS A 29 1.07 2.52 -14.80
C LYS A 29 2.05 1.93 -13.81
N TRP A 30 1.93 2.24 -12.53
CA TRP A 30 2.81 1.67 -11.50
C TRP A 30 2.67 0.14 -11.42
N MET A 31 1.46 -0.39 -11.53
CA MET A 31 1.22 -1.83 -11.57
C MET A 31 1.79 -2.48 -12.83
N GLU A 32 1.71 -1.82 -13.99
CA GLU A 32 2.33 -2.29 -15.23
C GLU A 32 3.85 -2.32 -15.11
N ASP A 33 4.47 -1.23 -14.66
CA ASP A 33 5.92 -1.09 -14.52
C ASP A 33 6.52 -2.11 -13.53
N ASN A 34 5.77 -2.49 -12.49
CA ASN A 34 6.23 -3.38 -11.41
C ASN A 34 5.57 -4.78 -11.45
N GLY A 35 4.77 -5.09 -12.47
CA GLY A 35 3.88 -6.26 -12.46
C GLY A 35 4.57 -7.60 -12.21
N ALA A 36 5.82 -7.77 -12.66
CA ALA A 36 6.61 -8.98 -12.41
C ALA A 36 6.97 -9.19 -10.93
N SER A 37 6.98 -8.12 -10.13
CA SER A 37 7.23 -8.14 -8.70
C SER A 37 5.95 -8.21 -7.87
N LEU A 38 4.77 -7.97 -8.45
CA LEU A 38 3.49 -7.99 -7.71
C LEU A 38 2.98 -9.43 -7.59
N VAL A 39 3.28 -10.07 -6.45
CA VAL A 39 2.77 -11.42 -6.12
C VAL A 39 1.25 -11.36 -5.91
N GLU A 40 0.81 -10.34 -5.19
CA GLU A 40 -0.59 -9.98 -5.06
C GLU A 40 -0.71 -8.47 -5.34
N PRO A 41 -1.33 -8.07 -6.46
CA PRO A 41 -1.42 -6.66 -6.88
C PRO A 41 -2.10 -5.75 -5.86
N GLY A 42 -2.77 -6.33 -4.86
CA GLY A 42 -3.31 -5.59 -3.74
C GLY A 42 -4.72 -5.08 -3.95
N ASN A 43 -5.31 -4.54 -2.88
CA ASN A 43 -6.63 -3.93 -2.88
C ASN A 43 -6.69 -2.78 -1.85
N PRO A 44 -7.55 -1.76 -2.08
CA PRO A 44 -7.91 -0.83 -1.02
C PRO A 44 -8.65 -1.57 0.11
N VAL A 45 -8.52 -1.09 1.34
CA VAL A 45 -9.27 -1.61 2.50
C VAL A 45 -10.18 -0.54 3.08
N GLY A 46 -11.23 -0.97 3.79
CA GLY A 46 -12.14 -0.07 4.50
C GLY A 46 -11.56 0.41 5.82
N MET A 47 -12.34 1.22 6.54
CA MET A 47 -11.99 1.68 7.89
C MET A 47 -11.67 0.49 8.80
N SER A 48 -10.42 0.40 9.24
CA SER A 48 -9.95 -0.69 10.07
C SER A 48 -10.39 -0.53 11.52
N LYS A 49 -10.40 -1.64 12.25
CA LYS A 49 -10.64 -1.67 13.70
C LYS A 49 -9.41 -2.23 14.37
N THR A 50 -9.08 -1.71 15.55
CA THR A 50 -7.95 -2.19 16.34
C THR A 50 -8.48 -3.03 17.49
N VAL A 51 -8.13 -4.31 17.52
CA VAL A 51 -8.50 -5.24 18.58
C VAL A 51 -7.31 -5.43 19.52
N SER A 52 -7.53 -5.24 20.82
CA SER A 52 -6.52 -5.41 21.87
C SER A 52 -7.11 -6.12 23.09
N SER A 53 -6.28 -6.45 24.08
CA SER A 53 -6.76 -6.99 25.36
C SER A 53 -7.71 -6.05 26.12
N GLY A 54 -7.65 -4.75 25.83
CA GLY A 54 -8.52 -3.73 26.42
C GLY A 54 -9.85 -3.52 25.70
N GLY A 55 -10.08 -4.18 24.56
CA GLY A 55 -11.29 -4.04 23.75
C GLY A 55 -11.01 -3.71 22.29
N VAL A 56 -12.04 -3.16 21.62
CA VAL A 56 -12.02 -2.84 20.18
C VAL A 56 -12.14 -1.32 19.99
N ALA A 57 -11.24 -0.74 19.20
CA ALA A 57 -11.32 0.65 18.73
C ALA A 57 -11.76 0.69 17.26
N ASP A 58 -12.61 1.66 16.92
CA ASP A 58 -13.28 1.77 15.62
C ASP A 58 -12.57 2.70 14.62
N ASP A 59 -11.28 2.96 14.82
CA ASP A 59 -10.49 3.95 14.08
C ASP A 59 -9.20 3.42 13.43
N GLY A 60 -8.83 2.16 13.70
CA GLY A 60 -7.59 1.57 13.20
C GLY A 60 -6.31 2.10 13.86
N GLY A 61 -6.43 2.87 14.94
CA GLY A 61 -5.32 3.47 15.66
C GLY A 61 -4.73 4.71 14.98
N ALA A 62 -3.49 5.06 15.34
CA ALA A 62 -2.84 6.29 14.90
C ALA A 62 -2.40 6.30 13.42
N ASN A 63 -2.32 5.12 12.79
CA ASN A 63 -1.87 4.96 11.42
C ASN A 63 -2.67 3.84 10.72
N PRO A 64 -3.96 4.05 10.45
CA PRO A 64 -4.82 3.02 9.88
C PRO A 64 -4.38 2.62 8.48
N ALA A 65 -4.62 1.36 8.10
CA ALA A 65 -4.37 0.88 6.75
C ALA A 65 -5.45 1.40 5.78
N SER A 66 -5.03 1.79 4.58
CA SER A 66 -5.90 2.18 3.46
C SER A 66 -5.83 1.21 2.27
N GLY A 67 -4.86 0.30 2.27
CA GLY A 67 -4.77 -0.82 1.33
C GLY A 67 -3.55 -1.69 1.62
N TYR A 68 -3.33 -2.69 0.77
CA TYR A 68 -2.15 -3.53 0.82
C TYR A 68 -1.72 -4.00 -0.57
N THR A 69 -0.48 -4.50 -0.69
CA THR A 69 0.08 -5.24 -1.84
C THR A 69 1.10 -6.24 -1.32
N ILE A 70 1.28 -7.38 -1.99
CA ILE A 70 2.41 -8.30 -1.72
C ILE A 70 3.40 -8.23 -2.89
N VAL A 71 4.65 -7.92 -2.57
CA VAL A 71 5.73 -7.70 -3.53
C VAL A 71 6.84 -8.74 -3.33
N SER A 72 7.31 -9.37 -4.40
CA SER A 72 8.55 -10.16 -4.40
C SER A 72 9.72 -9.28 -4.82
N ALA A 73 10.77 -9.25 -4.01
CA ALA A 73 11.98 -8.47 -4.28
C ALA A 73 13.23 -9.21 -3.78
N ALA A 74 14.41 -8.75 -4.17
CA ALA A 74 15.67 -9.38 -3.76
C ALA A 74 15.92 -9.24 -2.24
N ASP A 75 15.61 -8.07 -1.69
CA ASP A 75 15.82 -7.67 -0.30
C ASP A 75 14.90 -6.47 0.05
N ILE A 76 15.01 -5.98 1.28
CA ILE A 76 14.20 -4.86 1.78
C ILE A 76 14.50 -3.54 1.04
N ASP A 77 15.73 -3.34 0.56
CA ASP A 77 16.11 -2.11 -0.15
C ASP A 77 15.47 -2.07 -1.54
N ALA A 78 15.45 -3.21 -2.25
CA ALA A 78 14.75 -3.38 -3.51
C ALA A 78 13.23 -3.21 -3.34
N ALA A 79 12.65 -3.76 -2.26
CA ALA A 79 11.25 -3.54 -1.92
C ALA A 79 10.96 -2.05 -1.66
N CYS A 80 11.81 -1.37 -0.89
CA CYS A 80 11.70 0.07 -0.64
C CYS A 80 11.81 0.91 -1.92
N ALA A 81 12.63 0.49 -2.89
CA ALA A 81 12.73 1.17 -4.18
C ALA A 81 11.41 1.09 -4.97
N ILE A 82 10.74 -0.06 -4.95
CA ILE A 82 9.40 -0.24 -5.56
C ILE A 82 8.36 0.61 -4.81
N ALA A 83 8.42 0.66 -3.48
CA ALA A 83 7.51 1.48 -2.67
C ALA A 83 7.68 2.98 -2.94
N LYS A 84 8.91 3.48 -3.12
CA LYS A 84 9.20 4.89 -3.41
C LYS A 84 8.62 5.39 -4.74
N SER A 85 8.39 4.50 -5.71
CA SER A 85 7.76 4.86 -6.99
C SER A 85 6.24 4.79 -6.95
N ASN A 86 5.64 4.38 -5.84
CA ASN A 86 4.19 4.29 -5.71
C ASN A 86 3.53 5.68 -5.84
N PRO A 87 2.41 5.81 -6.58
CA PRO A 87 1.76 7.10 -6.80
C PRO A 87 1.47 7.89 -5.52
N MET A 88 1.01 7.22 -4.47
CA MET A 88 0.65 7.84 -3.19
C MET A 88 1.87 8.39 -2.43
N VAL A 89 3.05 7.80 -2.65
CA VAL A 89 4.31 8.30 -2.09
C VAL A 89 4.81 9.49 -2.90
N LEU A 90 4.70 9.41 -4.24
CA LEU A 90 5.16 10.46 -5.14
C LEU A 90 4.35 11.76 -5.02
N ASP A 91 3.04 11.67 -4.85
CA ASP A 91 2.16 12.83 -4.67
C ASP A 91 2.06 13.31 -3.21
N GLY A 92 2.66 12.57 -2.27
CA GLY A 92 2.68 12.89 -0.84
C GLY A 92 1.34 12.72 -0.13
N SER A 93 0.35 12.07 -0.77
CA SER A 93 -0.96 11.84 -0.17
C SER A 93 -0.96 10.72 0.88
N GLY A 94 0.10 9.91 0.95
CA GLY A 94 0.24 8.86 1.94
C GLY A 94 1.62 8.22 1.99
N SER A 95 1.71 7.06 2.64
CA SER A 95 2.97 6.33 2.84
C SER A 95 2.79 4.83 2.69
N VAL A 96 3.91 4.13 2.48
CA VAL A 96 3.97 2.67 2.39
C VAL A 96 4.83 2.16 3.54
N GLU A 97 4.25 1.37 4.44
CA GLU A 97 5.00 0.54 5.39
C GLU A 97 5.42 -0.75 4.68
N VAL A 98 6.72 -1.07 4.75
CA VAL A 98 7.31 -2.22 4.05
C VAL A 98 7.82 -3.22 5.08
N ALA A 99 7.30 -4.45 5.05
CA ALA A 99 7.69 -5.51 5.98
C ALA A 99 7.97 -6.81 5.25
N GLU A 100 9.06 -7.50 5.58
CA GLU A 100 9.31 -8.85 5.05
C GLU A 100 8.31 -9.86 5.61
N ILE A 101 7.73 -10.68 4.73
CA ILE A 101 6.87 -11.79 5.09
C ILE A 101 7.74 -12.99 5.43
N MET A 102 7.92 -13.22 6.73
CA MET A 102 8.61 -14.40 7.24
C MET A 102 7.78 -15.66 6.97
N GLN A 103 8.29 -16.56 6.14
CA GLN A 103 7.68 -17.87 5.92
C GLN A 103 7.88 -18.74 7.17
N MET A 104 6.82 -19.43 7.62
CA MET A 104 6.89 -20.44 8.69
C MET A 104 7.21 -21.82 8.14
#